data_AF-A0A0L7KV14-F1
#
_entry.id   AF-A0A0L7KV14-F1
#
_cell.length_a   1.000
_cell.length_b   1.000
_cell.length_c   1.000
_cell.angle_alpha   90.00
_cell.angle_beta   90.00
_cell.angle_gamma   90.00
#
_symmetry.space_group_name_H-M   'P 1'
#
loop_
_entity.id
_entity.type
_entity.pdbx_description
1 polymer ?
#
loop_
_entity_poly.entity_id
_entity_poly.type
_entity_poly.pdbx_seq_one_letter_code
_entity_poly.pdbx_strand_id
1 'polypeptide(L)'
;MMMFFRMAKKWPELVQKISKTEKMDPNFDYTLTRKCNITCGIVLFLALAEHILSLLSAFAGAEICYPKLGTYEGFVKHFYPWVFNSMPYSPWLGGYEAATYFIFSLVYLIMRSIAVSLIASQVNTASDMPAPVLYDVPSPVYCVEV
;
A
#
# COMPACT_ATOMS: atom_id res chain seq x y z
N MET A 1 -27.87 2.11 -35.00
CA MET A 1 -28.00 2.50 -33.58
C MET A 1 -28.50 1.37 -32.67
N MET A 2 -29.62 0.69 -32.96
CA MET A 2 -30.19 -0.34 -32.06
C MET A 2 -29.32 -1.59 -31.81
N MET A 3 -28.50 -2.01 -32.77
CA MET A 3 -27.60 -3.17 -32.56
C MET A 3 -26.52 -2.90 -31.51
N PHE A 4 -25.96 -1.69 -31.47
CA PHE A 4 -25.00 -1.27 -30.45
C PHE A 4 -25.62 -1.26 -29.04
N PHE A 5 -26.90 -0.89 -28.93
CA PHE A 5 -27.61 -0.89 -27.65
C PHE A 5 -27.85 -2.32 -27.12
N ARG A 6 -28.15 -3.27 -28.03
CA ARG A 6 -28.26 -4.70 -27.67
C ARG A 6 -26.90 -5.30 -27.28
N MET A 7 -25.83 -4.91 -27.99
CA MET A 7 -24.45 -5.28 -27.67
C MET A 7 -24.05 -4.77 -26.27
N ALA A 8 -24.31 -3.49 -25.98
CA ALA A 8 -24.00 -2.88 -24.69
C ALA A 8 -24.74 -3.55 -23.51
N LYS A 9 -25.97 -4.03 -23.74
CA LYS A 9 -26.77 -4.71 -22.71
C LYS A 9 -26.23 -6.11 -22.36
N LYS A 10 -25.57 -6.79 -23.31
CA LYS A 10 -24.98 -8.13 -23.14
C LYS A 10 -23.48 -8.11 -22.84
N TRP A 11 -22.84 -6.96 -23.03
CA TRP A 11 -21.42 -6.72 -22.76
C TRP A 11 -20.98 -7.14 -21.35
N PRO A 12 -21.73 -6.87 -20.26
CA PRO A 12 -21.29 -7.22 -18.91
C PRO A 12 -21.20 -8.74 -18.68
N GLU A 13 -22.17 -9.51 -19.20
CA GLU A 13 -22.15 -10.98 -19.11
C GLU A 13 -20.98 -11.58 -19.91
N LEU A 14 -20.70 -11.02 -21.09
CA LEU A 14 -19.61 -11.48 -21.94
C LEU A 14 -18.25 -11.24 -21.28
N VAL A 15 -18.03 -10.04 -20.74
CA VAL A 15 -16.80 -9.67 -20.03
C VAL A 15 -16.57 -10.58 -18.82
N GLN A 16 -17.60 -10.88 -18.04
CA GLN A 16 -17.48 -11.80 -16.91
C GLN A 16 -17.13 -13.24 -17.33
N LYS A 17 -17.67 -13.69 -18.47
CA LYS A 17 -17.39 -15.03 -18.99
C LYS A 17 -15.96 -15.14 -19.50
N ILE A 18 -15.48 -14.13 -20.24
CA ILE A 18 -14.10 -14.05 -20.74
C ILE A 18 -13.12 -14.03 -19.56
N SER A 19 -13.34 -13.18 -18.55
CA SER A 19 -12.49 -13.12 -17.34
C SER A 19 -12.40 -14.45 -16.57
N LYS A 20 -13.50 -15.22 -16.53
CA LYS A 20 -13.48 -16.57 -15.93
C LYS A 20 -12.67 -17.57 -16.75
N THR A 21 -12.77 -17.51 -18.08
CA THR A 21 -12.02 -18.38 -18.98
C THR A 21 -10.52 -18.04 -18.97
N GLU A 22 -10.18 -16.77 -18.90
CA GLU A 22 -8.80 -16.27 -18.83
C GLU A 22 -8.10 -16.66 -17.52
N LYS A 23 -8.82 -16.68 -16.39
CA LYS A 23 -8.30 -17.25 -15.13
C LYS A 23 -8.02 -18.75 -15.19
N MET A 24 -8.56 -19.45 -16.19
CA MET A 24 -8.30 -20.87 -16.44
C MET A 24 -7.26 -21.07 -17.56
N ASP A 25 -6.67 -19.99 -18.10
CA ASP A 25 -5.63 -20.07 -19.10
C ASP A 25 -4.36 -20.71 -18.49
N PRO A 26 -3.85 -21.82 -19.04
CA PRO A 26 -2.63 -22.46 -18.55
C PRO A 26 -1.39 -21.55 -18.63
N ASN A 27 -1.42 -20.49 -19.45
CA ASN A 27 -0.35 -19.50 -19.60
C ASN A 27 -0.44 -18.32 -18.63
N PHE A 28 -1.43 -18.27 -17.73
CA PHE A 28 -1.54 -17.18 -16.76
C PHE A 28 -0.29 -17.15 -15.84
N ASP A 29 0.49 -16.06 -15.87
CA ASP A 29 1.76 -16.00 -15.14
C ASP A 29 1.56 -15.72 -13.63
N TYR A 30 1.32 -16.80 -12.89
CA TYR A 30 1.23 -16.80 -11.42
C TYR A 30 2.52 -16.30 -10.76
N THR A 31 3.65 -16.40 -11.45
CA THR A 31 4.98 -16.02 -10.96
C THR A 31 5.09 -14.51 -10.79
N LEU A 32 4.49 -13.73 -11.70
CA LEU A 32 4.47 -12.27 -11.62
C LEU A 32 3.65 -11.78 -10.43
N THR A 33 2.45 -12.34 -10.24
CA THR A 33 1.58 -12.03 -9.09
C THR A 33 2.30 -12.37 -7.77
N ARG A 34 2.98 -13.52 -7.71
CA ARG A 34 3.75 -13.92 -6.53
C ARG A 34 4.92 -12.96 -6.24
N LYS A 35 5.67 -12.54 -7.28
CA LYS A 35 6.76 -11.57 -7.13
C LYS A 35 6.25 -10.23 -6.61
N CYS A 36 5.14 -9.72 -7.17
CA CYS A 36 4.53 -8.46 -6.73
C CYS A 36 4.09 -8.51 -5.26
N ASN A 37 3.44 -9.61 -4.85
CA ASN A 37 3.03 -9.81 -3.45
C ASN A 37 4.22 -9.91 -2.49
N ILE A 38 5.28 -10.61 -2.88
CA ILE A 38 6.53 -10.68 -2.10
C ILE A 38 7.14 -9.28 -1.95
N THR A 39 7.26 -8.52 -3.04
CA THR A 39 7.81 -7.16 -3.00
C THR A 39 6.96 -6.24 -2.12
N CYS A 40 5.63 -6.32 -2.22
CA CYS A 40 4.72 -5.57 -1.34
C CYS A 40 4.94 -5.91 0.13
N GLY A 41 5.03 -7.20 0.46
CA GLY A 41 5.34 -7.67 1.82
C GLY A 41 6.68 -7.15 2.34
N ILE A 42 7.72 -7.15 1.51
CA ILE A 42 9.05 -6.61 1.86
C ILE A 42 8.96 -5.11 2.15
N VAL A 43 8.30 -4.33 1.29
CA VAL A 43 8.17 -2.87 1.48
C VAL A 43 7.40 -2.55 2.76
N LEU A 44 6.32 -3.28 3.05
CA LEU A 44 5.54 -3.11 4.27
C LEU A 44 6.36 -3.48 5.52
N PHE A 45 7.13 -4.57 5.47
CA PHE A 45 8.01 -4.97 6.55
C PHE A 45 9.11 -3.93 6.82
N LEU A 46 9.78 -3.45 5.78
CA LEU A 46 10.81 -2.42 5.91
C LEU A 46 10.25 -1.12 6.48
N ALA A 47 9.05 -0.71 6.04
CA ALA A 47 8.38 0.48 6.59
C ALA A 47 8.04 0.32 8.08
N LEU A 48 7.61 -0.87 8.50
CA LEU A 48 7.34 -1.18 9.90
C LEU A 48 8.64 -1.19 10.72
N ALA A 49 9.70 -1.80 10.19
CA ALA A 49 11.01 -1.81 10.83
C ALA A 49 11.58 -0.40 11.01
N GLU A 50 11.51 0.44 9.97
CA GLU A 50 11.90 1.85 10.02
C GLU A 50 11.15 2.61 11.12
N HIS A 51 9.84 2.41 11.24
CA HIS A 51 9.03 3.05 12.27
C HIS A 51 9.43 2.62 13.70
N ILE A 52 9.65 1.31 13.91
CA ILE A 52 10.11 0.79 15.21
C ILE A 52 11.50 1.34 15.55
N LEU A 53 12.42 1.32 14.60
CA LEU A 53 13.78 1.84 14.78
C LEU A 53 13.77 3.35 15.11
N SER A 54 12.90 4.12 14.47
CA SER A 54 12.72 5.54 14.77
C SER A 54 12.17 5.79 16.19
N LEU A 55 11.25 4.95 16.67
CA LEU A 55 10.77 5.03 18.05
C LEU A 55 11.88 4.69 19.06
N LEU A 56 12.64 3.61 18.79
CA LEU A 56 13.74 3.18 19.65
C LEU A 56 14.86 4.22 19.72
N SER A 57 15.23 4.83 18.59
CA SER A 57 16.25 5.87 18.56
C SER A 57 15.85 7.11 19.36
N ALA A 58 14.57 7.48 19.30
CA ALA A 58 14.05 8.60 20.05
C ALA A 58 13.89 8.30 21.56
N PHE A 59 13.57 7.07 21.95
CA PHE A 59 13.68 6.64 23.36
C PHE A 59 15.12 6.73 23.87
N ALA A 60 16.09 6.21 23.10
CA ALA A 60 17.50 6.29 23.46
C ALA A 60 17.98 7.75 23.54
N GLY A 61 17.56 8.61 22.61
CA GLY A 61 17.84 10.04 22.63
C GLY A 61 17.25 10.76 23.84
N ALA A 62 16.01 10.40 24.22
CA ALA A 62 15.35 10.97 25.39
C ALA A 62 16.09 10.66 26.69
N GLU A 63 16.52 9.41 26.89
CA GLU A 63 17.27 8.99 28.09
C GLU A 63 18.62 9.71 28.22
N ILE A 64 19.30 10.00 27.10
CA ILE A 64 20.57 10.72 27.09
C ILE A 64 20.37 12.23 27.34
N CYS A 65 19.38 12.84 26.68
CA CYS A 65 19.14 14.28 26.78
C CYS A 65 18.44 14.69 28.09
N TYR A 66 17.64 13.79 28.67
CA TYR A 66 16.78 14.08 29.83
C TYR A 66 16.95 13.06 30.97
N PRO A 67 18.17 12.84 31.49
CA PRO A 67 18.44 11.77 32.47
C PRO A 67 17.81 11.99 33.85
N LYS A 68 17.29 13.20 34.12
CA LYS A 68 16.67 13.57 35.40
C LYS A 68 15.13 13.57 35.36
N LEU A 69 14.55 13.45 34.17
CA LEU A 69 13.09 13.43 34.01
C LEU A 69 12.60 11.98 33.95
N GLY A 70 11.32 11.75 34.28
CA GLY A 70 10.75 10.41 34.12
C GLY A 70 10.77 9.97 32.66
N THR A 71 10.98 8.69 32.40
CA THR A 71 11.12 8.11 31.04
C THR A 71 10.05 8.59 30.06
N TYR A 72 8.78 8.64 30.47
CA TYR A 72 7.68 9.11 29.62
C TYR A 72 7.72 10.63 29.38
N GLU A 73 8.03 11.43 30.40
CA GLU A 73 8.14 12.90 30.25
C GLU A 73 9.32 13.26 29.35
N GLY A 74 10.48 12.61 29.54
CA GLY A 74 11.67 12.79 28.70
C GLY A 74 11.38 12.42 27.24
N PHE A 75 10.69 11.29 27.03
CA PHE A 75 10.26 10.84 25.70
C PHE A 75 9.35 11.85 25.01
N VAL A 76 8.29 12.32 25.69
CA VAL A 76 7.34 13.29 25.14
C VAL A 76 8.02 14.63 24.84
N LYS A 77 8.93 15.11 25.70
CA LYS A 77 9.71 16.33 25.44
C LYS A 77 10.68 16.17 24.26
N HIS A 78 11.25 14.99 24.09
CA HIS A 78 12.15 14.69 22.97
C HIS A 78 11.40 14.61 21.63
N PHE A 79 10.19 14.03 21.61
CA PHE A 79 9.37 13.91 20.40
C PHE A 79 8.70 15.21 19.96
N TYR A 80 8.23 16.01 20.93
CA TYR A 80 7.45 17.22 20.66
C TYR A 80 8.14 18.47 21.22
N PRO A 81 9.41 18.75 20.84
CA PRO A 81 10.15 19.88 21.38
C PRO A 81 9.46 21.20 21.02
N TRP A 82 8.75 21.28 19.89
CA TRP A 82 8.00 22.49 19.50
C TRP A 82 6.85 22.83 20.45
N VAL A 83 6.25 21.84 21.12
CA VAL A 83 5.17 22.06 22.10
C VAL A 83 5.76 22.34 23.48
N PHE A 84 6.63 21.43 23.96
CA PHE A 84 7.08 21.44 25.35
C PHE A 84 8.29 22.34 25.62
N ASN A 85 8.90 22.95 24.60
CA ASN A 85 9.85 24.04 24.79
C ASN A 85 9.17 25.37 25.15
N SER A 86 7.88 25.53 24.79
CA SER A 86 7.09 26.72 25.11
C SER A 86 6.04 26.50 26.19
N MET A 87 5.52 25.28 26.34
CA MET A 87 4.50 24.93 27.34
C MET A 87 5.03 24.00 28.43
N PRO A 88 4.62 24.16 29.69
CA PRO A 88 4.98 23.24 30.75
C PRO A 88 4.36 21.85 30.49
N TYR A 89 5.11 20.81 30.83
CA TYR A 89 4.64 19.44 30.70
C TYR A 89 3.44 19.17 31.63
N SER A 90 2.41 18.55 31.08
CA SER A 90 1.32 17.95 31.85
C SER A 90 1.03 16.55 31.30
N PRO A 91 0.73 15.55 32.15
CA PRO A 91 0.46 14.18 31.70
C PRO A 91 -0.71 14.08 30.72
N TRP A 92 -1.72 14.93 30.88
CA TRP A 92 -2.85 15.02 29.96
C TRP A 92 -2.45 15.51 28.57
N LEU A 93 -1.68 16.61 28.50
CA LEU A 93 -1.23 17.17 27.22
C LEU A 93 -0.28 16.20 26.52
N GLY A 94 0.65 15.57 27.26
CA GLY A 94 1.54 14.55 26.71
C GLY A 94 0.78 13.34 26.15
N GLY A 95 -0.26 12.89 26.85
CA GLY A 95 -1.14 11.82 26.38
C GLY A 95 -1.91 12.21 25.12
N TYR A 96 -2.43 13.43 25.06
CA TYR A 96 -3.17 13.95 23.90
C TYR A 96 -2.28 14.04 22.65
N GLU A 97 -1.07 14.61 22.78
CA GLU A 97 -0.11 14.71 21.67
C GLU A 97 0.30 13.33 21.18
N ALA A 98 0.61 12.40 22.10
CA ALA A 98 0.96 11.03 21.75
C ALA A 98 -0.17 10.29 21.02
N ALA A 99 -1.42 10.44 21.48
CA ALA A 99 -2.57 9.83 20.83
C ALA A 99 -2.81 10.41 19.43
N THR A 100 -2.70 11.74 19.28
CA THR A 100 -2.87 12.43 17.99
C THR A 100 -1.83 11.96 16.99
N TYR A 101 -0.56 11.91 17.39
CA TYR A 101 0.53 11.43 16.53
C TYR A 101 0.36 9.97 16.15
N PHE A 102 -0.02 9.10 17.10
CA PHE A 102 -0.27 7.68 16.83
C PHE A 102 -1.38 7.50 15.79
N ILE A 103 -2.50 8.20 15.95
CA ILE A 103 -3.63 8.14 15.01
C ILE A 103 -3.19 8.64 13.63
N PHE A 104 -2.49 9.77 13.56
CA PHE A 104 -2.01 10.33 12.31
C PHE A 104 -1.05 9.37 11.58
N SER A 105 -0.10 8.79 12.30
CA SER A 105 0.84 7.80 11.77
C SER A 105 0.14 6.53 11.29
N LEU A 106 -0.84 6.03 12.07
CA LEU A 106 -1.63 4.87 11.69
C LEU A 106 -2.44 5.12 10.41
N VAL A 107 -3.12 6.26 10.33
CA VAL A 107 -3.87 6.66 9.13
C VAL A 107 -2.93 6.79 7.93
N TYR A 108 -1.75 7.39 8.09
CA TYR A 108 -0.76 7.49 7.03
C TYR A 108 -0.30 6.11 6.52
N LEU A 109 0.00 5.17 7.42
CA LEU A 109 0.39 3.80 7.07
C LEU A 109 -0.73 3.05 6.34
N ILE A 110 -1.98 3.20 6.80
CA ILE A 110 -3.16 2.60 6.16
C ILE A 110 -3.34 3.20 4.75
N MET A 111 -3.33 4.52 4.62
CA MET A 111 -3.49 5.20 3.33
C MET A 111 -2.40 4.80 2.33
N ARG A 112 -1.14 4.71 2.77
CA ARG A 112 -0.03 4.24 1.95
C ARG A 112 -0.25 2.80 1.48
N SER A 113 -0.70 1.92 2.38
CA SER A 113 -0.98 0.51 2.05
C SER A 113 -2.11 0.40 1.03
N ILE A 114 -3.20 1.16 1.22
CA ILE A 114 -4.32 1.21 0.28
C ILE A 114 -3.87 1.73 -1.09
N ALA A 115 -3.07 2.80 -1.13
CA ALA A 115 -2.57 3.36 -2.38
C ALA A 115 -1.73 2.33 -3.16
N VAL A 116 -0.82 1.62 -2.48
CA VAL A 116 -0.01 0.55 -3.09
C VAL A 116 -0.91 -0.58 -3.62
N SER A 117 -1.90 -1.02 -2.84
CA SER A 117 -2.84 -2.06 -3.27
C SER A 117 -3.69 -1.62 -4.48
N LEU A 118 -4.14 -0.36 -4.52
CA LEU A 118 -4.91 0.16 -5.64
C LEU A 118 -4.06 0.29 -6.92
N ILE A 119 -2.82 0.76 -6.80
CA ILE A 119 -1.89 0.84 -7.93
C ILE A 119 -1.60 -0.57 -8.45
N ALA A 120 -1.34 -1.54 -7.56
CA ALA A 120 -1.14 -2.93 -7.94
C ALA A 120 -2.37 -3.51 -8.65
N SER A 121 -3.58 -3.22 -8.16
CA SER A 121 -4.84 -3.63 -8.80
C SER A 121 -5.03 -2.99 -10.18
N GLN A 122 -4.64 -1.72 -10.35
CA GLN A 122 -4.72 -1.02 -11.63
C GLN A 122 -3.74 -1.61 -12.65
N VAL A 123 -2.51 -1.88 -12.23
CA VAL A 123 -1.51 -2.57 -13.07
C VAL A 123 -2.05 -3.94 -13.49
N ASN A 124 -2.57 -4.72 -12.54
CA ASN A 124 -3.18 -6.02 -12.87
C ASN A 124 -4.31 -5.87 -13.91
N THR A 125 -5.21 -4.91 -13.71
CA THR A 125 -6.35 -4.69 -14.63
C THR A 125 -5.89 -4.20 -16.01
N ALA A 126 -4.87 -3.34 -16.07
CA ALA A 126 -4.31 -2.83 -17.32
C ALA A 126 -3.54 -3.90 -18.10
N SER A 127 -2.87 -4.82 -17.38
CA SER A 127 -2.19 -5.98 -17.98
C SER A 127 -3.16 -6.96 -18.65
N ASP A 128 -4.42 -7.01 -18.23
CA ASP A 128 -5.45 -7.87 -18.82
C ASP A 128 -6.14 -7.24 -20.07
N MET A 129 -6.01 -5.92 -20.28
CA MET A 129 -6.63 -5.24 -21.44
C MET A 129 -6.15 -5.70 -22.84
N PRO A 130 -4.85 -5.97 -23.09
CA PRO A 130 -4.36 -6.35 -24.42
C PRO A 130 -4.59 -7.83 -24.76
N ALA A 131 -4.87 -8.69 -23.77
CA ALA A 131 -5.09 -10.13 -23.98
C ALA A 131 -6.16 -10.44 -25.05
N PRO A 132 -7.39 -9.87 -25.00
CA PRO A 132 -8.41 -10.14 -26.03
C PRO A 132 -8.01 -9.68 -27.43
N VAL A 133 -7.26 -8.57 -27.55
CA VAL A 133 -6.79 -8.06 -28.85
C VAL A 133 -5.71 -8.98 -29.43
N LEU A 134 -4.83 -9.52 -28.58
CA LEU A 134 -3.84 -10.51 -28.98
C LEU A 134 -4.56 -11.78 -29.49
N TYR A 135 -5.53 -12.29 -28.75
CA TYR A 135 -6.24 -13.53 -29.10
C TYR A 135 -7.15 -13.44 -30.33
N ASP A 136 -7.53 -12.23 -30.76
CA ASP A 136 -8.23 -12.00 -32.03
C ASP A 136 -7.30 -12.09 -33.27
N VAL A 137 -5.97 -12.10 -33.09
CA VAL A 137 -5.01 -12.24 -34.20
C VAL A 137 -4.95 -13.71 -34.64
N PRO A 138 -5.16 -14.04 -35.93
CA PRO A 138 -5.06 -15.41 -36.42
C PRO A 138 -3.64 -15.98 -36.23
N SER A 139 -3.55 -17.24 -35.77
CA SER A 139 -2.28 -17.99 -35.62
C SER A 139 -1.27 -17.87 -36.79
N PRO A 140 -1.65 -17.81 -38.08
CA PRO A 140 -0.68 -17.66 -39.18
C PRO A 140 0.02 -16.30 -39.25
N VAL A 141 -0.40 -15.30 -38.48
CA VAL A 141 0.17 -13.93 -38.47
C VAL A 141 1.24 -13.75 -37.38
N TYR A 142 1.32 -14.68 -36.42
CA TYR A 142 2.38 -14.65 -35.41
C TYR A 142 3.72 -15.00 -36.06
N CYS A 143 4.67 -14.07 -35.97
CA CYS A 143 6.05 -14.36 -36.32
C CYS A 143 6.57 -15.48 -35.39
N VAL A 144 7.32 -16.42 -35.93
CA VAL A 144 8.11 -17.36 -35.13
C VAL A 144 9.14 -16.53 -34.36
N GLU A 145 9.09 -16.55 -33.03
CA GLU A 145 10.17 -16.02 -32.20
C GLU A 145 11.44 -16.85 -32.48
N VAL A 146 12.45 -16.21 -33.07
CA VAL A 146 13.78 -16.78 -33.35
C VAL A 146 14.74 -16.56 -32.19
#